data_AF-R1EMT8-F1
#
_entry.id   AF-R1EMT8-F1
#
_cell.length_a   1.000
_cell.length_b   1.000
_cell.length_c   1.000
_cell.angle_alpha   90.00
_cell.angle_beta   90.00
_cell.angle_gamma   90.00
#
_symmetry.space_group_name_H-M   'P 1'
#
loop_
_entity.id
_entity.type
_entity.pdbx_description
1 polymer ?
#
loop_
_entity_poly.entity_id
_entity_poly.type
_entity_poly.pdbx_seq_one_letter_code
_entity_poly.pdbx_strand_id
1 'polypeptide(L)'
;MVDALISPSHSVIEFGARFGTTSCRLAHATKNSGNVVSVDPDRSAHKFLLENRELNRCNFHAVLGVVALKNSFMVAGRTGYDGYTLSADEVGRSGATGLDAVPSITPKTLQKFIGTKINALLIDCEGCIARVFETGIVEQVELVLMEMDQFGIPPRSVHYGQYSKRLRGMGFVRIWFSHDTFDPRASWSADMLHAAWAKNGTEYARMAAQQADHNLCTHYKGRHNLPDKFLRCATEDKGGDHRPNGG
;
A
#
# COMPACT_ATOMS: atom_id res chain seq x y z
N MET A 1 10.89 -2.57 -1.12
CA MET A 1 10.45 -2.30 0.27
C MET A 1 10.12 -3.57 1.04
N VAL A 2 9.24 -4.45 0.53
CA VAL A 2 8.84 -5.70 1.23
C VAL A 2 10.03 -6.48 1.77
N ASP A 3 11.01 -6.79 0.93
CA ASP A 3 12.19 -7.57 1.33
C ASP A 3 13.11 -6.91 2.33
N ALA A 4 13.07 -5.58 2.38
CA ALA A 4 13.91 -4.80 3.28
C ALA A 4 13.27 -4.64 4.66
N LEU A 5 11.93 -4.61 4.72
CA LEU A 5 11.20 -4.11 5.89
C LEU A 5 10.23 -5.13 6.49
N ILE A 6 9.74 -6.11 5.73
CA ILE A 6 8.83 -7.14 6.25
C ILE A 6 9.65 -8.31 6.80
N SER A 7 9.56 -8.50 8.11
CA SER A 7 10.10 -9.66 8.83
C SER A 7 9.07 -10.81 8.99
N PRO A 8 9.54 -12.02 9.38
CA PRO A 8 8.69 -13.17 9.66
C PRO A 8 7.65 -12.97 10.78
N SER A 9 7.83 -12.00 11.68
CA SER A 9 6.92 -11.75 12.78
C SER A 9 5.75 -10.85 12.41
N HIS A 10 5.75 -10.24 11.22
CA HIS A 10 4.64 -9.39 10.82
C HIS A 10 3.39 -10.19 10.47
N SER A 11 2.26 -9.61 10.86
CA SER A 11 0.95 -9.89 10.29
C SER A 11 0.55 -8.70 9.43
N VAL A 12 0.48 -8.94 8.13
CA VAL A 12 0.38 -7.90 7.10
C VAL A 12 -1.00 -7.91 6.49
N ILE A 13 -1.57 -6.73 6.29
CA ILE A 13 -2.65 -6.56 5.32
C ILE A 13 -2.15 -5.71 4.14
N GLU A 14 -2.42 -6.22 2.96
CA GLU A 14 -2.16 -5.58 1.68
C GLU A 14 -3.49 -5.12 1.07
N PHE A 15 -3.52 -3.87 0.62
CA PHE A 15 -4.62 -3.31 -0.17
C PHE A 15 -4.15 -3.17 -1.62
N GLY A 16 -4.94 -3.74 -2.54
CA GLY A 16 -4.70 -3.79 -3.99
C GLY A 16 -3.86 -4.98 -4.43
N ALA A 17 -4.28 -6.18 -4.01
CA ALA A 17 -3.54 -7.41 -4.27
C ALA A 17 -3.50 -7.79 -5.77
N ARG A 18 -4.49 -7.37 -6.56
CA ARG A 18 -4.60 -7.57 -8.01
C ARG A 18 -4.25 -9.01 -8.42
N PHE A 19 -3.10 -9.21 -9.06
CA PHE A 19 -2.64 -10.52 -9.55
C PHE A 19 -1.80 -11.32 -8.55
N GLY A 20 -1.58 -10.83 -7.34
CA GLY A 20 -0.89 -11.57 -6.28
C GLY A 20 0.64 -11.48 -6.29
N THR A 21 1.23 -10.62 -7.10
CA THR A 21 2.70 -10.47 -7.18
C THR A 21 3.29 -10.02 -5.84
N THR A 22 2.79 -8.90 -5.31
CA THR A 22 3.21 -8.37 -4.01
C THR A 22 2.73 -9.26 -2.86
N SER A 23 1.54 -9.84 -2.97
CA SER A 23 0.99 -10.83 -2.02
C SER A 23 1.93 -12.03 -1.82
N CYS A 24 2.43 -12.61 -2.91
CA CYS A 24 3.40 -13.70 -2.85
C CYS A 24 4.73 -13.25 -2.22
N ARG A 25 5.20 -12.03 -2.53
CA ARG A 25 6.42 -11.51 -1.90
C ARG A 25 6.25 -11.32 -0.40
N LEU A 26 5.10 -10.81 0.05
CA LEU A 26 4.74 -10.70 1.46
C LEU A 26 4.66 -12.08 2.13
N ALA A 27 4.02 -13.06 1.47
CA ALA A 27 3.95 -14.42 1.96
C ALA A 27 5.35 -15.01 2.17
N HIS A 28 6.26 -14.87 1.20
CA HIS A 28 7.64 -15.32 1.36
C HIS A 28 8.41 -14.58 2.47
N ALA A 29 8.28 -13.26 2.57
CA ALA A 29 8.92 -12.46 3.62
C ALA A 29 8.43 -12.86 5.03
N THR A 30 7.16 -13.26 5.14
CA THR A 30 6.55 -13.78 6.36
C THR A 30 6.69 -15.30 6.52
N LYS A 31 7.58 -15.94 5.73
CA LYS A 31 7.86 -17.39 5.74
C LYS A 31 6.63 -18.27 5.51
N ASN A 32 5.67 -17.81 4.72
CA ASN A 32 4.41 -18.50 4.43
C ASN A 32 3.64 -18.89 5.71
N SER A 33 3.71 -18.05 6.73
CA SER A 33 3.07 -18.28 8.04
C SER A 33 1.55 -18.28 8.00
N GLY A 34 0.93 -17.73 6.95
CA GLY A 34 -0.51 -17.46 6.89
C GLY A 34 -0.89 -16.09 7.47
N ASN A 35 0.08 -15.30 7.93
CA ASN A 35 -0.16 -13.99 8.54
C ASN A 35 -0.35 -12.85 7.52
N VAL A 36 -0.55 -13.16 6.24
CA VAL A 36 -0.77 -12.17 5.18
C VAL A 36 -2.22 -12.21 4.74
N VAL A 37 -2.86 -11.04 4.73
CA VAL A 37 -4.17 -10.81 4.12
C VAL A 37 -4.00 -9.91 2.91
N SER A 38 -4.46 -10.37 1.75
CA SER A 38 -4.40 -9.63 0.49
C SER A 38 -5.81 -9.28 0.05
N VAL A 39 -6.09 -7.98 -0.06
CA VAL A 39 -7.43 -7.43 -0.30
C VAL A 39 -7.51 -6.86 -1.71
N ASP A 40 -8.51 -7.28 -2.48
CA ASP A 40 -8.77 -6.70 -3.80
C ASP A 40 -10.27 -6.70 -4.13
N PRO A 41 -10.86 -5.55 -4.51
CA PRO A 41 -12.28 -5.46 -4.86
C PRO A 41 -12.57 -5.80 -6.34
N ASP A 42 -11.57 -5.83 -7.23
CA ASP A 42 -11.75 -6.03 -8.66
C ASP A 42 -11.94 -7.52 -9.00
N ARG A 43 -13.19 -7.87 -9.30
CA ARG A 43 -13.58 -9.24 -9.68
C ARG A 43 -12.82 -9.77 -10.90
N SER A 44 -12.36 -8.90 -11.80
CA SER A 44 -11.60 -9.32 -12.96
C SER A 44 -10.20 -9.85 -12.60
N ALA A 45 -9.66 -9.43 -11.45
CA ALA A 45 -8.36 -9.87 -10.94
C ALA A 45 -8.45 -11.12 -10.05
N HIS A 46 -9.60 -11.40 -9.43
CA HIS A 46 -9.76 -12.44 -8.41
C HIS A 46 -9.33 -13.85 -8.86
N LYS A 47 -9.67 -14.24 -10.08
CA LYS A 47 -9.25 -15.54 -10.61
C LYS A 47 -7.73 -15.66 -10.63
N PHE A 48 -7.06 -14.65 -11.18
CA PHE A 48 -5.60 -14.61 -11.29
C PHE A 48 -4.93 -14.53 -9.91
N LEU A 49 -5.50 -13.78 -8.96
CA LEU A 49 -5.00 -13.73 -7.58
C LEU A 49 -4.95 -15.13 -6.96
N LEU A 50 -6.04 -15.88 -7.08
CA LEU A 50 -6.16 -17.22 -6.49
C LEU A 50 -5.31 -18.26 -7.23
N GLU A 51 -5.26 -18.20 -8.57
CA GLU A 51 -4.42 -19.08 -9.38
C GLU A 51 -2.93 -18.83 -9.11
N ASN A 52 -2.49 -17.56 -9.08
CA ASN A 52 -1.10 -17.23 -8.80
C ASN A 52 -0.70 -17.58 -7.38
N ARG A 53 -1.61 -17.45 -6.40
CA ARG A 53 -1.37 -17.95 -5.04
C ARG A 53 -1.04 -19.44 -5.03
N GLU A 54 -1.85 -20.24 -5.72
CA GLU A 54 -1.69 -21.69 -5.77
C GLU A 54 -0.44 -22.10 -6.56
N LEU A 55 -0.26 -21.57 -7.77
CA LEU A 55 0.86 -21.88 -8.65
C LEU A 55 2.21 -21.56 -8.01
N ASN A 56 2.28 -20.47 -7.23
CA ASN A 56 3.51 -20.04 -6.54
C ASN A 56 3.60 -20.55 -5.09
N ARG A 57 2.61 -21.33 -4.61
CA ARG A 57 2.57 -21.89 -3.25
C ARG A 57 2.72 -20.84 -2.16
N CYS A 58 2.05 -19.69 -2.34
CA CYS A 58 2.06 -18.58 -1.41
C CYS A 58 0.95 -18.75 -0.37
N ASN A 59 1.29 -18.65 0.91
CA ASN A 59 0.29 -18.77 1.98
C ASN A 59 -0.22 -17.40 2.43
N PHE A 60 -1.29 -16.92 1.80
CA PHE A 60 -2.02 -15.72 2.20
C PHE A 60 -3.54 -15.91 2.09
N HIS A 61 -4.27 -15.17 2.92
CA HIS A 61 -5.72 -15.08 2.88
C HIS A 61 -6.16 -14.02 1.87
N ALA A 62 -7.04 -14.38 0.93
CA ALA A 62 -7.59 -13.43 -0.03
C ALA A 62 -8.93 -12.89 0.47
N VAL A 63 -9.07 -11.56 0.53
CA VAL A 63 -10.35 -10.87 0.71
C VAL A 63 -10.78 -10.35 -0.66
N LEU A 64 -11.72 -11.07 -1.27
CA LEU A 64 -12.30 -10.75 -2.59
C LEU A 64 -13.37 -9.66 -2.45
N GLY A 65 -12.95 -8.48 -2.00
CA GLY A 65 -13.81 -7.36 -1.64
C GLY A 65 -13.03 -6.22 -1.01
N VAL A 66 -13.63 -5.54 -0.04
CA VAL A 66 -12.99 -4.42 0.68
C VAL A 66 -12.87 -4.69 2.17
N VAL A 67 -11.89 -4.04 2.80
CA VAL A 67 -11.88 -3.85 4.25
C VAL A 67 -12.39 -2.46 4.58
N ALA A 68 -13.60 -2.39 5.11
CA ALA A 68 -14.32 -1.13 5.30
C ALA A 68 -15.30 -1.20 6.47
N LEU A 69 -15.68 -0.04 6.99
CA LEU A 69 -16.75 0.11 8.00
C LEU A 69 -18.12 0.39 7.38
N LYS A 70 -18.15 0.73 6.09
CA LYS A 70 -19.35 1.09 5.34
C LYS A 70 -19.43 0.24 4.07
N ASN A 71 -20.62 0.15 3.49
CA ASN A 71 -20.81 -0.49 2.18
C ASN A 71 -20.03 0.27 1.10
N SER A 72 -19.40 -0.50 0.22
CA SER A 72 -18.62 0.00 -0.91
C SER A 72 -19.15 -0.54 -2.23
N PHE A 73 -18.96 0.25 -3.27
CA PHE A 73 -19.41 -0.02 -4.62
C PHE A 73 -18.22 0.10 -5.57
N MET A 74 -18.12 -0.82 -6.52
CA MET A 74 -17.05 -0.81 -7.51
C MET A 74 -17.40 0.15 -8.64
N VAL A 75 -16.44 1.00 -9.00
CA VAL A 75 -16.47 1.78 -10.24
C VAL A 75 -15.43 1.16 -11.18
N ALA A 76 -15.91 0.58 -12.27
CA ALA A 76 -15.04 0.00 -13.28
C ALA A 76 -14.13 1.07 -13.90
N GLY A 77 -12.86 0.74 -14.02
CA GLY A 77 -11.87 1.55 -14.73
C GLY A 77 -12.06 1.49 -16.25
N ARG A 78 -11.47 2.45 -16.97
CA ARG A 78 -11.45 2.44 -18.45
C ARG A 78 -10.38 1.52 -19.03
N THR A 79 -9.28 1.31 -18.30
CA THR A 79 -8.09 0.58 -18.78
C THR A 79 -7.90 -0.76 -18.07
N GLY A 80 -8.82 -1.12 -17.17
CA GLY A 80 -8.75 -2.32 -16.35
C GLY A 80 -7.78 -2.21 -15.17
N TYR A 81 -6.98 -1.14 -15.07
CA TYR A 81 -6.05 -0.84 -13.97
C TYR A 81 -6.41 0.40 -13.19
N ASP A 82 -7.52 1.04 -13.53
CA ASP A 82 -7.95 2.31 -12.95
C ASP A 82 -9.34 2.18 -12.31
N GLY A 83 -9.71 0.97 -11.87
CA GLY A 83 -10.90 0.77 -11.06
C GLY A 83 -10.71 1.35 -9.66
N TYR A 84 -11.80 1.80 -9.03
CA TYR A 84 -11.77 2.27 -7.63
C TYR A 84 -13.12 2.02 -6.95
N THR A 85 -13.16 2.17 -5.63
CA THR A 85 -14.40 1.99 -4.85
C THR A 85 -14.97 3.30 -4.33
N LEU A 86 -16.30 3.42 -4.34
CA LEU A 86 -17.05 4.50 -3.69
C LEU A 86 -17.80 3.97 -2.47
N SER A 87 -18.00 4.80 -1.44
CA SER A 87 -18.97 4.47 -0.37
C SER A 87 -20.40 4.81 -0.79
N ALA A 88 -21.40 4.24 -0.11
CA ALA A 88 -22.81 4.59 -0.32
C ALA A 88 -23.07 6.12 -0.37
N ASP A 89 -22.49 6.88 0.57
CA ASP A 89 -22.61 8.34 0.64
C ASP A 89 -22.01 9.07 -0.59
N GLU A 90 -21.02 8.48 -1.25
CA GLU A 90 -20.40 9.06 -2.46
C GLU A 90 -21.15 8.66 -3.72
N VAL A 91 -21.71 7.45 -3.77
CA VAL A 91 -22.62 7.05 -4.84
C VAL A 91 -23.80 8.02 -4.87
N GLY A 92 -24.41 8.31 -3.71
CA GLY A 92 -25.50 9.28 -3.60
C GLY A 92 -25.12 10.70 -4.05
N ARG A 93 -23.88 11.15 -3.80
CA ARG A 93 -23.40 12.48 -4.21
C ARG A 93 -22.98 12.57 -5.67
N SER A 94 -22.42 11.50 -6.23
CA SER A 94 -21.94 11.46 -7.61
C SER A 94 -23.05 11.22 -8.63
N GLY A 95 -24.21 10.71 -8.19
CA GLY A 95 -25.29 10.31 -9.08
C GLY A 95 -24.96 9.06 -9.90
N ALA A 96 -23.89 8.34 -9.55
CA ALA A 96 -23.53 7.10 -10.21
C ALA A 96 -24.62 6.04 -10.00
N THR A 97 -25.03 5.38 -11.08
CA THR A 97 -26.05 4.32 -11.05
C THR A 97 -25.48 3.03 -11.64
N GLY A 98 -26.09 1.90 -11.32
CA GLY A 98 -25.68 0.59 -11.84
C GLY A 98 -24.32 0.09 -11.34
N LEU A 99 -23.82 0.62 -10.22
CA LEU A 99 -22.57 0.16 -9.62
C LEU A 99 -22.76 -1.16 -8.87
N ASP A 100 -21.79 -2.05 -9.00
CA ASP A 100 -21.79 -3.32 -8.30
C ASP A 100 -21.42 -3.14 -6.82
N ALA A 101 -22.24 -3.65 -5.91
CA ALA A 101 -21.89 -3.73 -4.51
C ALA A 101 -20.71 -4.69 -4.31
N VAL A 102 -19.75 -4.28 -3.48
CA VAL A 102 -18.56 -5.06 -3.15
C VAL A 102 -18.71 -5.62 -1.74
N PRO A 103 -18.48 -6.94 -1.52
CA PRO A 103 -18.45 -7.50 -0.18
C PRO A 103 -17.47 -6.76 0.72
N SER A 104 -17.86 -6.50 1.97
CA SER A 104 -17.03 -5.82 2.94
C SER A 104 -16.80 -6.66 4.19
N ILE A 105 -15.61 -6.53 4.76
CA ILE A 105 -15.25 -7.10 6.07
C ILE A 105 -14.61 -6.02 6.93
N THR A 106 -14.90 -5.99 8.23
CA THR A 106 -14.26 -5.02 9.13
C THR A 106 -12.87 -5.50 9.55
N PRO A 107 -11.93 -4.59 9.90
CA PRO A 107 -10.63 -4.98 10.46
C PRO A 107 -10.75 -5.91 11.67
N LYS A 108 -11.75 -5.68 12.53
CA LYS A 108 -12.00 -6.51 13.72
C LYS A 108 -12.39 -7.93 13.34
N THR A 109 -13.31 -8.10 12.40
CA THR A 109 -13.72 -9.42 11.92
C THR A 109 -12.57 -10.14 11.22
N LEU A 110 -11.80 -9.41 10.40
CA LEU A 110 -10.64 -9.95 9.71
C LEU A 110 -9.58 -10.48 10.68
N GLN A 111 -9.18 -9.68 11.68
CA GLN A 111 -8.21 -10.10 12.70
C GLN A 111 -8.69 -11.31 13.51
N LYS A 112 -9.99 -11.39 13.78
CA LYS A 112 -10.59 -12.57 14.43
C LYS A 112 -10.45 -13.82 13.56
N PHE A 113 -10.60 -13.68 12.24
CA PHE A 113 -10.49 -14.80 11.30
C PHE A 113 -9.05 -15.32 11.19
N ILE A 114 -8.06 -14.43 11.10
CA ILE A 114 -6.64 -14.82 11.00
C ILE A 114 -6.00 -15.16 12.36
N GLY A 115 -6.70 -14.89 13.47
CA GLY A 115 -6.22 -15.22 14.82
C GLY A 115 -5.06 -14.37 15.33
N THR A 116 -4.68 -13.31 14.61
CA THR A 116 -3.57 -12.41 14.94
C THR A 116 -3.95 -10.94 14.71
N LYS A 117 -3.25 -10.04 15.41
CA LYS A 117 -3.35 -8.61 15.17
C LYS A 117 -2.47 -8.22 13.99
N ILE A 118 -3.03 -7.47 13.07
CA ILE A 118 -2.27 -6.82 11.99
C ILE A 118 -1.37 -5.75 12.62
N ASN A 119 -0.07 -5.84 12.34
CA ASN A 119 0.94 -4.87 12.78
C ASN A 119 1.67 -4.20 11.61
N ALA A 120 1.43 -4.61 10.36
CA ALA A 120 1.99 -3.95 9.19
C ALA A 120 0.93 -3.76 8.09
N LEU A 121 1.00 -2.64 7.37
CA LEU A 121 0.18 -2.35 6.21
C LEU A 121 1.04 -2.27 4.95
N LEU A 122 0.51 -2.74 3.83
CA LEU A 122 0.95 -2.38 2.48
C LEU A 122 -0.25 -1.77 1.75
N ILE A 123 -0.09 -0.54 1.24
CA ILE A 123 -1.13 0.21 0.56
C ILE A 123 -0.65 0.48 -0.87
N ASP A 124 -1.24 -0.21 -1.84
CA ASP A 124 -0.86 -0.24 -3.26
C ASP A 124 -2.15 -0.44 -4.08
N CYS A 125 -3.00 0.59 -4.15
CA CYS A 125 -4.43 0.43 -4.42
C CYS A 125 -5.09 1.62 -5.13
N GLU A 126 -4.38 2.27 -6.04
CA GLU A 126 -4.98 3.24 -6.96
C GLU A 126 -5.70 4.41 -6.26
N GLY A 127 -5.15 4.84 -5.11
CA GLY A 127 -5.66 5.93 -4.29
C GLY A 127 -6.65 5.56 -3.17
N CYS A 128 -6.72 4.30 -2.74
CA CYS A 128 -7.61 3.87 -1.65
C CYS A 128 -7.20 4.34 -0.24
N ILE A 129 -6.07 5.05 -0.07
CA ILE A 129 -5.50 5.44 1.23
C ILE A 129 -6.50 6.13 2.17
N ALA A 130 -7.39 6.98 1.65
CA ALA A 130 -8.42 7.64 2.46
C ALA A 130 -9.25 6.62 3.24
N ARG A 131 -9.64 5.54 2.56
CA ARG A 131 -10.49 4.47 3.09
C ARG A 131 -9.75 3.60 4.08
N VAL A 132 -8.47 3.32 3.82
CA VAL A 132 -7.62 2.61 4.78
C VAL A 132 -7.58 3.36 6.11
N PHE A 133 -7.39 4.68 6.09
CA PHE A 133 -7.41 5.50 7.31
C PHE A 133 -8.77 5.56 8.00
N GLU A 134 -9.89 5.52 7.26
CA GLU A 134 -11.23 5.48 7.86
C GLU A 134 -11.49 4.19 8.65
N THR A 135 -10.75 3.10 8.36
CA THR A 135 -10.94 1.82 9.04
C THR A 135 -10.42 1.79 10.47
N GLY A 136 -9.56 2.74 10.86
CA GLY A 136 -8.89 2.73 12.17
C GLY A 136 -7.73 1.72 12.29
N ILE A 137 -7.34 1.08 11.19
CA ILE A 137 -6.28 0.05 11.21
C ILE A 137 -4.87 0.67 11.28
N VAL A 138 -4.71 1.92 10.83
CA VAL A 138 -3.40 2.61 10.81
C VAL A 138 -2.90 2.90 12.22
N GLU A 139 -3.82 3.14 13.16
CA GLU A 139 -3.51 3.49 14.54
C GLU A 139 -2.83 2.35 15.32
N GLN A 140 -3.11 1.09 14.95
CA GLN A 140 -2.60 -0.09 15.65
C GLN A 140 -1.29 -0.66 15.06
N VAL A 141 -0.95 -0.33 13.82
CA VAL A 141 0.23 -0.89 13.17
C VAL A 141 1.52 -0.19 13.60
N GLU A 142 2.63 -0.88 13.38
CA GLU A 142 3.97 -0.35 13.61
C GLU A 142 4.70 0.03 12.32
N LEU A 143 4.22 -0.47 11.17
CA LEU A 143 4.84 -0.30 9.87
C LEU A 143 3.78 -0.07 8.79
N VAL A 144 4.00 0.92 7.93
CA VAL A 144 3.16 1.21 6.75
C VAL A 144 4.06 1.32 5.53
N LEU A 145 3.86 0.45 4.55
CA LEU A 145 4.44 0.52 3.21
C LEU A 145 3.38 1.11 2.29
N MET A 146 3.76 2.06 1.44
CA MET A 146 2.81 2.85 0.68
C MET A 146 3.37 3.11 -0.71
N GLU A 147 2.65 2.67 -1.73
CA GLU A 147 2.70 3.25 -3.06
C GLU A 147 2.03 4.63 -3.01
N MET A 148 2.65 5.61 -3.66
CA MET A 148 2.19 6.98 -3.77
C MET A 148 1.97 7.29 -5.24
N ASP A 149 0.75 7.05 -5.69
CA ASP A 149 0.30 7.11 -7.07
C ASP A 149 -0.73 8.25 -7.29
N GLN A 150 -1.40 8.32 -8.46
CA GLN A 150 -2.54 9.22 -8.71
C GLN A 150 -2.33 10.72 -8.37
N PHE A 151 -1.09 11.22 -8.34
CA PHE A 151 -0.81 12.62 -8.02
C PHE A 151 -1.45 13.56 -9.05
N GLY A 152 -2.41 14.38 -8.61
CA GLY A 152 -3.02 15.43 -9.43
C GLY A 152 -3.76 14.92 -10.68
N ILE A 153 -4.35 13.72 -10.61
CA ILE A 153 -5.24 13.17 -11.65
C ILE A 153 -6.69 13.27 -11.15
N PRO A 154 -7.47 14.30 -11.53
CA PRO A 154 -8.89 14.38 -11.18
C PRO A 154 -9.70 13.20 -11.77
N PRO A 155 -10.77 12.75 -11.10
CA PRO A 155 -11.26 13.19 -9.79
C PRO A 155 -10.55 12.50 -8.61
N ARG A 156 -9.53 11.69 -8.87
CA ARG A 156 -8.89 10.76 -7.94
C ARG A 156 -7.56 11.26 -7.38
N SER A 157 -7.31 12.57 -7.47
CA SER A 157 -6.06 13.15 -7.02
C SER A 157 -5.88 12.92 -5.53
N VAL A 158 -4.86 12.13 -5.16
CA VAL A 158 -4.52 11.89 -3.77
C VAL A 158 -3.46 12.90 -3.33
N HIS A 159 -3.74 13.64 -2.26
CA HIS A 159 -2.80 14.57 -1.64
C HIS A 159 -1.98 13.87 -0.56
N TYR A 160 -0.96 13.10 -0.95
CA TYR A 160 -0.19 12.27 -0.02
C TYR A 160 0.48 13.02 1.14
N GLY A 161 0.79 14.32 1.01
CA GLY A 161 1.29 15.12 2.12
C GLY A 161 0.30 15.24 3.27
N GLN A 162 -1.01 15.16 3.02
CA GLN A 162 -2.00 15.14 4.10
C GLN A 162 -1.91 13.86 4.93
N TYR A 163 -1.73 12.71 4.28
CA TYR A 163 -1.57 11.42 4.96
C TYR A 163 -0.21 11.31 5.62
N SER A 164 0.84 11.87 5.01
CA SER A 164 2.15 12.01 5.63
C SER A 164 2.08 12.83 6.92
N LYS A 165 1.35 13.95 6.93
CA LYS A 165 1.10 14.75 8.15
C LYS A 165 0.32 13.95 9.20
N ARG A 166 -0.70 13.19 8.80
CA ARG A 166 -1.47 12.32 9.72
C ARG A 166 -0.60 11.23 10.34
N LEU A 167 0.23 10.55 9.54
CA LEU A 167 1.18 9.54 10.03
C LEU A 167 2.15 10.13 11.05
N ARG A 168 2.73 11.32 10.76
CA ARG A 168 3.57 12.02 11.74
C ARG A 168 2.81 12.36 13.02
N GLY A 169 1.57 12.84 12.91
CA GLY A 169 0.69 13.08 14.05
C GLY A 169 0.37 11.83 14.88
N MET A 170 0.38 10.65 14.25
CA MET A 170 0.24 9.34 14.89
C MET A 170 1.58 8.78 15.44
N GLY A 171 2.66 9.56 15.37
CA GLY A 171 3.98 9.18 15.85
C GLY A 171 4.76 8.30 14.89
N PHE A 172 4.46 8.31 13.60
CA PHE A 172 5.30 7.64 12.60
C PHE A 172 6.43 8.55 12.11
N VAL A 173 7.55 7.93 11.78
CA VAL A 173 8.67 8.54 11.05
C VAL A 173 8.81 7.86 9.69
N ARG A 174 9.10 8.64 8.65
CA ARG A 174 9.40 8.08 7.33
C ARG A 174 10.81 7.49 7.37
N ILE A 175 10.93 6.22 7.03
CA ILE A 175 12.18 5.45 7.10
C ILE A 175 12.66 5.00 5.72
N TRP A 176 11.81 5.11 4.71
CA TRP A 176 12.11 4.76 3.34
C TRP A 176 11.42 5.75 2.41
N PHE A 177 12.15 6.21 1.39
CA PHE A 177 11.57 6.96 0.28
C PHE A 177 12.34 6.66 -1.00
N SER A 178 11.61 6.28 -2.05
CA SER A 178 12.17 5.93 -3.36
C SER A 178 11.21 6.24 -4.49
N HIS A 179 11.74 6.41 -5.69
CA HIS A 179 10.94 6.38 -6.91
C HIS A 179 10.79 4.95 -7.43
N ASP A 180 9.69 4.71 -8.14
CA ASP A 180 9.61 3.58 -9.05
C ASP A 180 10.64 3.74 -10.18
N THR A 181 11.09 2.61 -10.70
CA THR A 181 12.12 2.52 -11.74
C THR A 181 11.72 1.59 -12.89
N PHE A 182 10.45 1.16 -12.93
CA PHE A 182 9.96 0.17 -13.90
C PHE A 182 10.14 0.62 -15.36
N ASP A 183 9.71 1.83 -15.70
CA ASP A 183 10.04 2.46 -16.99
C ASP A 183 10.30 3.96 -16.80
N PRO A 184 11.56 4.40 -16.66
CA PRO A 184 11.87 5.81 -16.41
C PRO A 184 11.50 6.74 -17.57
N ARG A 185 11.10 6.20 -18.73
CA ARG A 185 10.62 6.97 -19.88
C ARG A 185 9.11 7.16 -19.86
N ALA A 186 8.39 6.36 -19.09
CA ALA A 186 6.96 6.48 -18.95
C ALA A 186 6.61 7.45 -17.82
N SER A 187 5.78 8.46 -18.11
CA SER A 187 5.39 9.48 -17.13
C SER A 187 4.78 8.88 -15.86
N TRP A 188 3.99 7.81 -16.01
CA TRP A 188 3.37 7.12 -14.87
C TRP A 188 4.39 6.51 -13.89
N SER A 189 5.53 6.00 -14.38
CA SER A 189 6.55 5.38 -13.53
C SER A 189 7.54 6.42 -13.00
N ALA A 190 7.81 7.48 -13.77
CA ALA A 190 8.69 8.57 -13.35
C ALA A 190 8.18 9.32 -12.11
N ASP A 191 6.86 9.49 -12.00
CA ASP A 191 6.19 10.19 -10.90
C ASP A 191 5.75 9.29 -9.75
N MET A 192 5.85 7.96 -9.92
CA MET A 192 5.44 7.01 -8.90
C MET A 192 6.47 6.96 -7.78
N LEU A 193 5.99 7.19 -6.57
CA LEU A 193 6.79 7.24 -5.35
C LEU A 193 6.40 6.10 -4.43
N HIS A 194 7.34 5.71 -3.59
CA HIS A 194 7.15 4.68 -2.59
C HIS A 194 7.70 5.18 -1.27
N ALA A 195 6.91 5.06 -0.20
CA ALA A 195 7.32 5.43 1.13
C ALA A 195 7.09 4.28 2.11
N ALA A 196 7.98 4.15 3.09
CA ALA A 196 7.70 3.37 4.28
C ALA A 196 7.80 4.22 5.54
N TRP A 197 6.90 3.96 6.46
CA TRP A 197 6.74 4.68 7.71
C TRP A 197 6.76 3.69 8.85
N ALA A 198 7.56 3.96 9.89
CA ALA A 198 7.57 3.16 11.10
C ALA A 198 7.16 3.98 12.31
N LYS A 199 6.43 3.36 13.23
CA LYS A 199 6.00 3.99 14.47
C LYS A 199 7.22 4.26 15.34
N ASN A 200 7.26 5.42 16.00
CA ASN A 200 8.41 5.83 16.80
C ASN A 200 8.63 4.82 17.94
N GLY A 201 9.91 4.58 18.27
CA GLY A 201 10.30 3.56 19.27
C GLY A 201 10.38 2.12 18.74
N THR A 202 9.91 1.84 17.52
CA THR A 202 10.14 0.54 16.87
C THR A 202 11.61 0.34 16.50
N GLU A 203 12.01 -0.91 16.22
CA GLU A 203 13.35 -1.20 15.71
C GLU A 203 13.64 -0.47 14.39
N TYR A 204 12.68 -0.43 13.47
CA TYR A 204 12.81 0.27 12.19
C TYR A 204 13.08 1.77 12.36
N ALA A 205 12.35 2.43 13.26
CA ALA A 205 12.58 3.84 13.55
C ALA A 205 13.98 4.09 14.14
N ARG A 206 14.46 3.19 15.01
CA ARG A 206 15.82 3.26 15.57
C ARG A 206 16.90 3.01 14.53
N MET A 207 16.72 2.02 13.66
CA MET A 207 17.65 1.72 12.57
C MET A 207 17.76 2.90 11.60
N ALA A 208 16.62 3.51 11.24
CA ALA A 208 16.60 4.71 10.41
C ALA A 208 17.31 5.87 11.12
N ALA A 209 17.08 6.08 12.42
CA ALA A 209 17.76 7.11 13.21
C ALA A 209 19.30 7.00 13.24
N GLN A 210 19.85 5.81 13.00
CA GLN A 210 21.29 5.58 12.93
C GLN A 210 21.89 5.83 11.54
N GLN A 211 21.06 5.97 10.50
CA GLN A 211 21.53 6.30 9.15
C GLN A 211 21.72 7.81 9.01
N ALA A 212 22.77 8.23 8.29
CA ALA A 212 23.10 9.64 8.11
C ALA A 212 22.00 10.46 7.42
N ASP A 213 21.18 9.83 6.59
CA ASP A 213 20.07 10.42 5.84
C ASP A 213 18.69 9.99 6.38
N HIS A 214 18.66 9.26 7.50
CA HIS A 214 17.45 8.62 8.05
C HIS A 214 16.68 7.73 7.05
N ASN A 215 17.34 7.26 5.97
CA ASN A 215 16.69 6.53 4.89
C ASN A 215 17.28 5.11 4.74
N LEU A 216 16.51 4.12 5.16
CA LEU A 216 16.87 2.70 5.01
C LEU A 216 16.97 2.26 3.54
N CYS A 217 16.40 3.01 2.60
CA CYS A 217 16.56 2.75 1.17
C CYS A 217 18.03 2.78 0.78
N THR A 218 18.75 3.86 1.13
CA THR A 218 20.16 4.05 0.76
C THR A 218 21.03 2.93 1.33
N HIS A 219 20.78 2.58 2.59
CA HIS A 219 21.45 1.47 3.26
C HIS A 219 21.21 0.12 2.54
N TYR A 220 19.95 -0.20 2.25
CA TYR A 220 19.57 -1.43 1.56
C TYR A 220 20.18 -1.50 0.15
N LYS A 221 20.10 -0.40 -0.60
CA LYS A 221 20.70 -0.26 -1.93
C LYS A 221 22.19 -0.56 -1.91
N GLY A 222 22.93 0.03 -0.97
CA GLY A 222 24.37 -0.20 -0.80
C GLY A 222 24.70 -1.64 -0.43
N ARG A 223 23.98 -2.23 0.53
CA ARG A 223 24.17 -3.62 0.96
C ARG A 223 23.99 -4.64 -0.17
N HIS A 224 23.05 -4.39 -1.07
CA HIS A 224 22.72 -5.30 -2.17
C HIS A 224 23.36 -4.90 -3.51
N ASN A 225 24.22 -3.87 -3.53
CA ASN A 225 24.85 -3.34 -4.73
C ASN A 225 23.83 -3.06 -5.86
N LEU A 226 22.68 -2.47 -5.50
CA LEU A 226 21.60 -2.20 -6.44
C LEU A 226 21.86 -0.88 -7.19
N PRO A 227 21.95 -0.87 -8.53
CA PRO A 227 22.00 0.37 -9.30
C PRO A 227 20.67 1.14 -9.26
N ASP A 228 20.71 2.45 -9.58
CA ASP A 228 19.52 3.32 -9.60
C ASP A 228 18.42 2.85 -10.55
N LYS A 229 18.75 2.09 -11.60
CA LYS A 229 17.75 1.50 -12.51
C LYS A 229 16.86 0.44 -11.86
N PHE A 230 17.20 -0.03 -10.65
CA PHE A 230 16.39 -0.99 -9.89
C PHE A 230 15.87 -0.40 -8.58
N LEU A 231 16.60 0.56 -7.99
CA LEU A 231 16.17 1.24 -6.77
C LEU A 231 16.75 2.65 -6.71
N ARG A 232 15.92 3.64 -7.02
CA ARG A 232 16.27 5.06 -6.91
C ARG A 232 15.77 5.62 -5.58
N CYS A 233 16.64 5.63 -4.58
CA CYS A 233 16.35 6.23 -3.27
C CYS A 233 16.24 7.74 -3.40
N ALA A 234 15.19 8.31 -2.80
CA ALA A 234 14.92 9.74 -2.79
C ALA A 234 15.22 10.31 -1.41
N THR A 235 15.75 11.52 -1.35
CA THR A 235 15.82 12.27 -0.09
C THR A 235 14.48 12.96 0.17
N GLU A 236 14.18 13.23 1.44
CA GLU A 236 13.01 14.02 1.82
C GLU A 236 13.09 15.39 1.13
N ASP A 237 12.18 15.63 0.18
CA ASP A 237 12.15 16.87 -0.58
C ASP A 237 11.97 18.04 0.39
N LYS A 238 12.89 19.03 0.35
CA LYS A 238 12.86 20.19 1.25
C LYS A 238 11.69 21.14 0.98
N GLY A 239 10.80 20.83 0.05
CA GLY A 239 9.56 21.53 -0.21
C GLY A 239 8.46 20.51 -0.45
N GLY A 240 7.49 20.43 0.47
CA GLY A 240 6.44 19.42 0.43
C GLY A 240 5.66 19.42 -0.89
N ASP A 241 5.21 18.23 -1.29
CA ASP A 241 4.14 17.96 -2.27
C ASP A 241 4.18 18.76 -3.59
N HIS A 242 5.32 19.35 -3.98
CA HIS A 242 5.45 19.95 -5.28
C HIS A 242 5.87 18.88 -6.27
N ARG A 243 4.94 18.56 -7.18
CA ARG A 243 5.27 17.94 -8.47
C ARG A 243 6.58 18.58 -8.99
N PRO A 244 7.51 17.80 -9.58
CA PRO A 244 8.42 18.41 -10.53
C PRO A 244 7.53 19.12 -11.55
N ASN A 245 7.71 20.43 -11.73
CA ASN A 245 7.01 21.15 -12.78
C ASN A 245 7.31 20.45 -14.11
N GLY A 246 6.33 19.72 -14.64
CA GLY A 246 6.40 19.14 -15.97
C GLY A 246 6.46 20.28 -16.98
N GLY A 247 7.63 20.48 -17.55
CA GLY A 247 7.79 21.15 -18.84
C GLY A 247 7.49 20.20 -19.99
#